data_AF-A0A925SIJ5-F1
#
_entry.id   AF-A0A925SIJ5-F1
#
_cell.length_a   1.000
_cell.length_b   1.000
_cell.length_c   1.000
_cell.angle_alpha   90.00
_cell.angle_beta   90.00
_cell.angle_gamma   90.00
#
_symmetry.space_group_name_H-M   'P 1'
#
loop_
_entity.id
_entity.type
_entity.pdbx_description
1 polymer ?
#
loop_
_entity_poly.entity_id
_entity_poly.type
_entity_poly.pdbx_seq_one_letter_code
_entity_poly.pdbx_strand_id
1 'polypeptide(L)'
;MRLDVEAAQRRVVRTVTERLGFDYARGRLDVSLHPFCEGSGDDVRLTTRFNADEPLDALYSSIHEAGHGLYEQGLPGAHAGTALGVAAGMAMHESQSRLWENQVARSRSFWRWLEPELRAAFPGPLAGVSGDQLHAAANAVEPGGMIRVDADEVHYNLHILLRFELEKRLFAGSLAVADLPAAWDALSEELLGRRPAHAGEGVLQDVHWSGGAFGYFPSYTLGNMIAAQLWTAAREKLSGLDEDFARGDFSRLLGWLRAEVHAHGRREDAFALTLRVTGRPLGASALLAYLEERYA
;
A
#
# COMPACT_ATOMS: atom_id res chain seq x y z
N MET A 1 -28.47 11.45 3.04
CA MET A 1 -27.17 11.87 3.60
C MET A 1 -26.12 10.78 3.48
N ARG A 2 -26.22 9.61 4.14
CA ARG A 2 -25.21 8.52 4.02
C ARG A 2 -25.00 7.97 2.60
N LEU A 3 -26.08 7.73 1.83
CA LEU A 3 -25.99 7.26 0.44
C LEU A 3 -25.31 8.27 -0.51
N ASP A 4 -25.37 9.56 -0.18
CA ASP A 4 -24.75 10.61 -0.99
C ASP A 4 -23.22 10.66 -0.77
N VAL A 5 -22.79 10.43 0.47
CA VAL A 5 -21.37 10.35 0.85
C VAL A 5 -20.69 9.15 0.19
N GLU A 6 -21.31 7.96 0.21
CA GLU A 6 -20.75 6.79 -0.47
C GLU A 6 -20.68 7.01 -1.99
N ALA A 7 -21.72 7.59 -2.60
CA ALA A 7 -21.70 7.92 -4.02
C ALA A 7 -20.58 8.92 -4.37
N ALA A 8 -20.32 9.90 -3.49
CA ALA A 8 -19.20 10.83 -3.63
C ALA A 8 -17.85 10.14 -3.50
N GLN A 9 -17.66 9.27 -2.50
CA GLN A 9 -16.42 8.47 -2.34
C GLN A 9 -16.17 7.60 -3.58
N ARG A 10 -17.20 6.92 -4.08
CA ARG A 10 -17.11 6.08 -5.29
C ARG A 10 -16.68 6.88 -6.51
N ARG A 11 -17.20 8.10 -6.69
CA ARG A 11 -16.77 9.00 -7.78
C ARG A 11 -15.29 9.38 -7.64
N VAL A 12 -14.87 9.82 -6.45
CA VAL A 12 -13.46 10.21 -6.20
C VAL A 12 -12.51 9.03 -6.44
N VAL A 13 -12.82 7.86 -5.86
CA VAL A 13 -12.04 6.63 -6.04
C VAL A 13 -11.92 6.27 -7.53
N ARG A 14 -13.03 6.33 -8.27
CA ARG A 14 -13.04 6.04 -9.70
C ARG A 14 -12.15 7.02 -10.46
N THR A 15 -12.31 8.32 -10.25
CA THR A 15 -11.49 9.37 -10.87
C THR A 15 -10.00 9.15 -10.59
N VAL A 16 -9.65 8.86 -9.34
CA VAL A 16 -8.26 8.67 -8.93
C VAL A 16 -7.64 7.44 -9.58
N THR A 17 -8.28 6.27 -9.45
CA THR A 17 -7.74 5.02 -10.00
C THR A 17 -7.65 5.06 -11.53
N GLU A 18 -8.62 5.67 -12.22
CA GLU A 18 -8.53 5.94 -13.67
C GLU A 18 -7.35 6.84 -13.99
N ARG A 19 -7.15 7.91 -13.21
CA ARG A 19 -6.06 8.87 -13.46
C ARG A 19 -4.69 8.27 -13.25
N LEU A 20 -4.54 7.40 -12.23
CA LEU A 20 -3.32 6.62 -12.01
C LEU A 20 -2.99 5.68 -13.19
N GLY A 21 -3.97 5.36 -14.02
CA GLY A 21 -3.82 4.58 -15.24
C GLY A 21 -4.37 3.15 -15.17
N PHE A 22 -5.23 2.85 -14.19
CA PHE A 22 -5.92 1.56 -14.13
C PHE A 22 -6.90 1.45 -15.31
N ASP A 23 -6.77 0.38 -16.09
CA ASP A 23 -7.57 0.15 -17.29
C ASP A 23 -8.88 -0.59 -16.94
N TYR A 24 -9.99 0.14 -16.91
CA TYR A 24 -11.31 -0.42 -16.65
C TYR A 24 -11.94 -1.16 -17.84
N ALA A 25 -11.33 -1.18 -19.02
CA ALA A 25 -11.71 -2.14 -20.07
C ALA A 25 -11.17 -3.55 -19.76
N ARG A 26 -10.14 -3.63 -18.91
CA ARG A 26 -9.45 -4.86 -18.48
C ARG A 26 -9.60 -5.10 -16.98
N GLY A 27 -10.66 -4.56 -16.37
CA GLY A 27 -10.85 -4.63 -14.95
C GLY A 27 -12.06 -3.89 -14.41
N ARG A 28 -12.28 -3.99 -13.10
CA ARG A 28 -13.39 -3.34 -12.40
C ARG A 28 -13.08 -3.14 -10.91
N LEU A 29 -13.87 -2.27 -10.28
CA LEU A 29 -13.81 -1.99 -8.85
C LEU A 29 -15.16 -2.29 -8.19
N ASP A 30 -15.13 -3.07 -7.12
CA ASP A 30 -16.29 -3.56 -6.36
C ASP A 30 -16.18 -3.31 -4.86
N VAL A 31 -17.21 -3.69 -4.10
CA VAL A 31 -17.21 -3.59 -2.64
C VAL A 31 -16.98 -4.96 -2.00
N SER A 32 -16.07 -5.04 -1.03
CA SER A 32 -15.86 -6.21 -0.18
C SER A 32 -15.65 -5.78 1.28
N LEU A 33 -15.62 -6.75 2.21
CA LEU A 33 -15.33 -6.49 3.62
C LEU A 33 -13.87 -6.07 3.85
N HIS A 34 -12.96 -6.76 3.16
CA HIS A 34 -11.53 -6.47 3.14
C HIS A 34 -11.12 -6.19 1.70
N PRO A 35 -10.60 -4.99 1.39
CA PRO A 35 -10.06 -4.66 0.07
C PRO A 35 -9.01 -5.69 -0.38
N PHE A 36 -9.02 -6.04 -1.66
CA PHE A 36 -8.03 -6.88 -2.31
C PHE A 36 -8.02 -6.64 -3.83
N CYS A 37 -6.94 -7.10 -4.46
CA CYS A 37 -6.78 -7.17 -5.90
C CYS A 37 -6.60 -8.63 -6.32
N GLU A 38 -7.31 -9.05 -7.36
CA GLU A 38 -7.21 -10.40 -7.92
C GLU A 38 -7.32 -10.38 -9.44
N GLY A 39 -6.83 -11.44 -10.10
CA GLY A 39 -6.81 -11.56 -11.55
C GLY A 39 -5.47 -11.17 -12.15
N SER A 40 -5.38 -11.23 -13.48
CA SER A 40 -4.15 -10.92 -14.20
C SER A 40 -4.45 -10.61 -15.67
N GLY A 41 -3.55 -9.88 -16.34
CA GLY A 41 -3.69 -9.58 -17.75
C GLY A 41 -4.95 -8.76 -18.04
N ASP A 42 -5.92 -9.34 -18.76
CA ASP A 42 -7.10 -8.65 -19.29
C ASP A 42 -8.32 -8.65 -18.35
N ASP A 43 -8.25 -9.30 -17.18
CA ASP A 43 -9.29 -9.24 -16.16
C ASP A 43 -8.64 -9.12 -14.78
N VAL A 44 -8.46 -7.87 -14.34
CA VAL A 44 -7.91 -7.51 -13.02
C VAL A 44 -8.99 -6.79 -12.22
N ARG A 45 -9.32 -7.30 -11.04
CA ARG A 45 -10.44 -6.83 -10.24
C ARG A 45 -9.94 -6.29 -8.91
N LEU A 46 -10.41 -5.10 -8.58
CA LEU A 46 -10.14 -4.42 -7.33
C LEU A 46 -11.40 -4.47 -6.47
N THR A 47 -11.23 -4.51 -5.16
CA THR A 47 -12.31 -4.23 -4.23
C THR A 47 -11.92 -3.12 -3.26
N THR A 48 -12.91 -2.44 -2.71
CA THR A 48 -12.74 -1.44 -1.66
C THR A 48 -13.85 -1.55 -0.62
N ARG A 49 -13.74 -0.79 0.45
CA ARG A 49 -14.75 -0.64 1.48
C ARG A 49 -15.05 0.84 1.65
N PHE A 50 -16.33 1.21 1.59
CA PHE A 50 -16.76 2.59 1.84
C PHE A 50 -17.20 2.74 3.28
N ASN A 51 -16.67 3.76 3.96
CA ASN A 51 -17.09 4.18 5.28
C ASN A 51 -17.51 5.65 5.20
N ALA A 52 -18.79 5.94 5.44
CA ALA A 52 -19.31 7.30 5.35
C ALA A 52 -18.65 8.27 6.35
N ASP A 53 -18.12 7.74 7.45
CA ASP A 53 -17.47 8.52 8.50
C ASP A 53 -15.95 8.64 8.28
N GLU A 54 -15.36 7.83 7.38
CA GLU A 54 -13.92 7.79 7.09
C GLU A 54 -13.65 7.76 5.56
N PRO A 55 -13.82 8.89 4.85
CA PRO A 55 -13.70 8.91 3.39
C PRO A 55 -12.29 8.61 2.86
N LEU A 56 -11.25 8.79 3.68
CA LEU A 56 -9.87 8.48 3.29
C LEU A 56 -9.60 6.97 3.28
N ASP A 57 -10.34 6.15 4.04
CA ASP A 57 -10.18 4.68 4.06
C ASP A 57 -10.42 4.10 2.66
N ALA A 58 -11.58 4.43 2.07
CA ALA A 58 -11.94 3.98 0.72
C ALA A 58 -10.95 4.50 -0.34
N LEU A 59 -10.45 5.73 -0.18
CA LEU A 59 -9.50 6.32 -1.11
C LEU A 59 -8.17 5.57 -1.09
N TYR A 60 -7.52 5.44 0.07
CA TYR A 60 -6.20 4.82 0.17
C TYR A 60 -6.25 3.32 -0.08
N SER A 61 -7.28 2.61 0.41
CA SER A 61 -7.46 1.20 0.06
C SER A 61 -7.61 1.00 -1.44
N SER A 62 -8.40 1.84 -2.12
CA SER A 62 -8.56 1.72 -3.58
C SER A 62 -7.28 2.05 -4.35
N ILE A 63 -6.48 3.00 -3.88
CA ILE A 63 -5.18 3.32 -4.50
C ILE A 63 -4.18 2.18 -4.27
N HIS A 64 -4.18 1.60 -3.06
CA HIS A 64 -3.38 0.43 -2.72
C HIS A 64 -3.69 -0.74 -3.67
N GLU A 65 -4.97 -1.12 -3.78
CA GLU A 65 -5.39 -2.19 -4.69
C GLU A 65 -5.15 -1.81 -6.16
N ALA A 66 -5.33 -0.54 -6.53
CA ALA A 66 -4.99 -0.09 -7.88
C ALA A 66 -3.49 -0.22 -8.17
N GLY A 67 -2.59 -0.02 -7.20
CA GLY A 67 -1.16 -0.26 -7.41
C GLY A 67 -0.84 -1.74 -7.67
N HIS A 68 -1.50 -2.65 -6.96
CA HIS A 68 -1.48 -4.08 -7.25
C HIS A 68 -2.01 -4.37 -8.66
N GLY A 69 -3.18 -3.85 -9.00
CA GLY A 69 -3.82 -4.08 -10.28
C GLY A 69 -3.05 -3.46 -11.45
N LEU A 70 -2.42 -2.31 -11.22
CA LEU A 70 -1.49 -1.70 -12.15
C LEU A 70 -0.37 -2.68 -12.42
N TYR A 71 0.29 -3.30 -11.44
CA TYR A 71 1.32 -4.30 -11.72
C TYR A 71 0.78 -5.42 -12.64
N GLU A 72 -0.32 -6.05 -12.24
CA GLU A 72 -0.95 -7.16 -12.97
C GLU A 72 -1.29 -6.80 -14.43
N GLN A 73 -1.84 -5.62 -14.68
CA GLN A 73 -2.27 -5.18 -16.00
C GLN A 73 -1.15 -4.96 -17.02
N GLY A 74 0.12 -4.98 -16.61
CA GLY A 74 1.24 -4.89 -17.54
C GLY A 74 2.39 -5.81 -17.21
N LEU A 75 2.05 -6.93 -16.58
CA LEU A 75 2.78 -8.17 -16.81
C LEU A 75 2.78 -8.50 -18.32
N PRO A 76 3.79 -9.22 -18.82
CA PRO A 76 3.93 -9.48 -20.24
C PRO A 76 2.83 -10.42 -20.76
N GLY A 77 1.85 -9.87 -21.47
CA GLY A 77 0.71 -10.63 -22.00
C GLY A 77 1.09 -11.79 -22.92
N ALA A 78 2.22 -11.71 -23.63
CA ALA A 78 2.78 -12.81 -24.42
C ALA A 78 3.17 -14.04 -23.58
N HIS A 79 3.28 -13.89 -22.26
CA HIS A 79 3.63 -14.94 -21.31
C HIS A 79 2.48 -15.26 -20.34
N ALA A 80 1.26 -14.80 -20.61
CA ALA A 80 0.09 -15.09 -19.79
C ALA A 80 -0.07 -16.61 -19.54
N GLY A 81 -0.36 -16.99 -18.30
CA GLY A 81 -0.48 -18.40 -17.89
C GLY A 81 0.84 -19.17 -17.75
N THR A 82 1.99 -18.51 -17.95
CA THR A 82 3.32 -19.12 -17.71
C THR A 82 3.97 -18.53 -16.47
N ALA A 83 5.03 -19.18 -15.97
CA ALA A 83 5.82 -18.65 -14.86
C ALA A 83 6.43 -17.27 -15.15
N LEU A 84 6.66 -16.89 -16.42
CA LEU A 84 7.20 -15.57 -16.77
C LEU A 84 6.14 -14.47 -16.80
N GLY A 85 4.86 -14.83 -16.90
CA GLY A 85 3.74 -13.90 -16.94
C GLY A 85 3.09 -13.61 -15.59
N VAL A 86 3.70 -14.03 -14.48
CA VAL A 86 3.24 -13.70 -13.13
C VAL A 86 4.21 -12.72 -12.47
N ALA A 87 3.78 -12.06 -11.39
CA ALA A 87 4.61 -11.15 -10.62
C ALA A 87 5.87 -11.80 -10.00
N ALA A 88 6.87 -10.97 -9.73
CA ALA A 88 8.16 -11.38 -9.15
C ALA A 88 8.10 -11.79 -7.65
N GLY A 89 6.90 -12.07 -7.13
CA GLY A 89 6.64 -12.42 -5.74
C GLY A 89 5.95 -11.30 -4.94
N MET A 90 5.43 -11.66 -3.77
CA MET A 90 4.58 -10.77 -2.96
C MET A 90 5.27 -9.48 -2.53
N ALA A 91 6.57 -9.49 -2.25
CA ALA A 91 7.29 -8.28 -1.86
C ALA A 91 7.33 -7.24 -2.99
N MET A 92 7.58 -7.67 -4.24
CA MET A 92 7.52 -6.77 -5.40
C MET A 92 6.08 -6.35 -5.71
N HIS A 93 5.11 -7.21 -5.43
CA HIS A 93 3.70 -6.91 -5.63
C HIS A 93 3.20 -5.83 -4.68
N GLU A 94 3.49 -5.98 -3.38
CA GLU A 94 3.26 -4.98 -2.35
C GLU A 94 4.04 -3.69 -2.60
N SER A 95 5.23 -3.77 -3.18
CA SER A 95 5.97 -2.54 -3.47
C SER A 95 5.25 -1.66 -4.47
N GLN A 96 4.46 -2.23 -5.40
CA GLN A 96 3.66 -1.44 -6.32
C GLN A 96 2.47 -0.80 -5.60
N SER A 97 1.72 -1.54 -4.78
CA SER A 97 0.61 -0.97 -4.01
C SER A 97 1.08 0.17 -3.09
N ARG A 98 2.16 -0.05 -2.35
CA ARG A 98 2.73 0.96 -1.43
C ARG A 98 3.31 2.16 -2.16
N LEU A 99 3.98 1.98 -3.30
CA LEU A 99 4.50 3.11 -4.08
C LEU A 99 3.38 4.08 -4.49
N TRP A 100 2.26 3.53 -4.99
CA TRP A 100 1.12 4.36 -5.39
C TRP A 100 0.35 4.93 -4.19
N GLU A 101 0.13 4.14 -3.13
CA GLU A 101 -0.58 4.58 -1.92
C GLU A 101 0.19 5.66 -1.16
N ASN A 102 1.47 5.44 -0.94
CA ASN A 102 2.26 6.24 -0.01
C ASN A 102 3.09 7.28 -0.75
N GLN A 103 4.11 6.86 -1.49
CA GLN A 103 5.05 7.78 -2.14
C GLN A 103 4.35 8.71 -3.14
N VAL A 104 3.32 8.24 -3.83
CA VAL A 104 2.49 9.07 -4.72
C VAL A 104 1.33 9.72 -3.97
N ALA A 105 0.36 8.94 -3.47
CA ALA A 105 -0.92 9.52 -3.04
C ALA A 105 -0.89 10.28 -1.70
N ARG A 106 0.10 10.03 -0.84
CA ARG A 106 0.32 10.85 0.38
C ARG A 106 1.24 12.05 0.13
N SER A 107 1.78 12.20 -1.08
CA SER A 107 2.67 13.30 -1.45
C SER A 107 1.94 14.64 -1.57
N ARG A 108 2.67 15.73 -1.31
CA ARG A 108 2.11 17.07 -1.44
C ARG A 108 1.72 17.41 -2.88
N SER A 109 2.49 16.94 -3.85
CA SER A 109 2.23 17.16 -5.28
C SER A 109 0.94 16.47 -5.73
N PHE A 110 0.69 15.24 -5.29
CA PHE A 110 -0.59 14.57 -5.53
C PHE A 110 -1.77 15.31 -4.89
N TRP A 111 -1.62 15.75 -3.64
CA TRP A 111 -2.68 16.48 -2.92
C TRP A 111 -3.04 17.82 -3.55
N ARG A 112 -2.10 18.50 -4.23
CA ARG A 112 -2.40 19.71 -5.02
C ARG A 112 -3.38 19.43 -6.16
N TRP A 113 -3.32 18.25 -6.75
CA TRP A 113 -4.25 17.82 -7.80
C TRP A 113 -5.56 17.27 -7.23
N LEU A 114 -5.48 16.47 -6.16
CA LEU A 114 -6.65 15.80 -5.58
C LEU A 114 -7.57 16.75 -4.80
N GLU A 115 -7.03 17.76 -4.12
CA GLU A 115 -7.81 18.63 -3.23
C GLU A 115 -9.02 19.28 -3.91
N PRO A 116 -8.93 19.84 -5.13
CA PRO A 116 -10.09 20.33 -5.87
C PRO A 116 -11.18 19.27 -6.08
N GLU A 117 -10.82 18.03 -6.43
CA GLU A 117 -11.76 16.93 -6.64
C GLU A 117 -12.47 16.56 -5.33
N LEU A 118 -11.73 16.50 -4.22
CA LEU A 118 -12.29 16.23 -2.89
C LEU A 118 -13.24 17.35 -2.45
N ARG A 119 -12.87 18.62 -2.66
CA ARG A 119 -13.73 19.76 -2.30
C ARG A 119 -15.01 19.81 -3.14
N ALA A 120 -14.94 19.43 -4.41
CA ALA A 120 -16.11 19.29 -5.26
C ALA A 120 -17.04 18.15 -4.79
N ALA A 121 -16.46 17.03 -4.32
CA ALA A 121 -17.20 15.89 -3.80
C ALA A 121 -17.79 16.11 -2.40
N PHE A 122 -17.10 16.88 -1.54
CA PHE A 122 -17.44 17.08 -0.13
C PHE A 122 -17.41 18.58 0.29
N PRO A 123 -18.24 19.45 -0.32
CA PRO A 123 -18.16 20.90 -0.12
C PRO A 123 -18.48 21.34 1.31
N GLY A 124 -19.36 20.62 2.02
CA GLY A 124 -19.72 20.91 3.41
C GLY A 124 -18.62 20.53 4.40
N PRO A 125 -18.24 19.24 4.51
CA PRO A 125 -17.26 18.78 5.48
C PRO A 125 -15.87 19.43 5.36
N LEU A 126 -15.48 19.86 4.16
CA LEU A 126 -14.18 20.51 3.93
C LEU A 126 -14.24 22.04 3.99
N ALA A 127 -15.39 22.63 4.31
CA ALA A 127 -15.53 24.07 4.48
C ALA A 127 -14.67 24.56 5.65
N GLY A 128 -13.77 25.50 5.39
CA GLY A 128 -12.88 26.08 6.42
C GLY A 128 -11.66 25.22 6.79
N VAL A 129 -11.51 24.01 6.25
CA VAL A 129 -10.29 23.20 6.37
C VAL A 129 -9.28 23.66 5.31
N SER A 130 -8.06 24.03 5.69
CA SER A 130 -7.02 24.43 4.73
C SER A 130 -6.44 23.21 3.99
N GLY A 131 -5.83 23.43 2.83
CA GLY A 131 -5.13 22.36 2.11
C GLY A 131 -3.97 21.76 2.91
N ASP A 132 -3.29 22.57 3.72
CA ASP A 132 -2.24 22.10 4.64
C ASP A 132 -2.79 21.15 5.71
N GLN A 133 -3.92 21.52 6.33
CA GLN A 133 -4.57 20.68 7.35
C GLN A 133 -5.05 19.36 6.76
N LEU A 134 -5.60 19.40 5.54
CA LEU A 134 -6.10 18.21 4.87
C LEU A 134 -4.96 17.26 4.49
N HIS A 135 -3.84 17.79 3.95
CA HIS A 135 -2.64 17.02 3.66
C HIS A 135 -1.99 16.44 4.94
N ALA A 136 -1.96 17.21 6.02
CA ALA A 136 -1.44 16.75 7.31
C ALA A 136 -2.30 15.61 7.89
N ALA A 137 -3.63 15.71 7.82
CA ALA A 137 -4.53 14.65 8.28
C ALA A 137 -4.33 13.34 7.50
N ALA A 138 -4.08 13.45 6.19
CA ALA A 138 -3.74 12.32 5.33
C ALA A 138 -2.39 11.65 5.64
N ASN A 139 -1.53 12.31 6.42
CA ASN A 139 -0.23 11.81 6.85
C ASN A 139 -0.16 11.71 8.38
N ALA A 140 -1.30 11.65 9.07
CA ALA A 140 -1.30 11.56 10.52
C ALA A 140 -0.57 10.27 10.98
N VAL A 141 0.24 10.43 12.02
CA VAL A 141 0.94 9.34 12.71
C VAL A 141 0.32 9.24 14.09
N GLU A 142 -0.23 8.08 14.43
CA GLU A 142 -0.93 7.86 15.70
C GLU A 142 -0.21 6.77 16.51
N PRO A 143 0.52 7.15 17.57
CA PRO A 143 1.19 6.18 18.42
C PRO A 143 0.19 5.23 19.09
N GLY A 144 0.52 3.93 19.09
CA GLY A 144 -0.23 2.92 19.83
C GLY A 144 -1.53 2.47 19.17
N GLY A 145 -1.69 2.65 17.85
CA GLY A 145 -2.67 1.92 17.06
C GLY A 145 -2.39 0.41 17.11
N MET A 146 -3.42 -0.41 17.36
CA MET A 146 -3.25 -1.87 17.53
C MET A 146 -3.56 -2.67 16.26
N ILE A 147 -4.29 -2.08 15.32
CA ILE A 147 -4.73 -2.75 14.08
C ILE A 147 -3.73 -2.48 12.97
N ARG A 148 -3.06 -3.54 12.48
CA ARG A 148 -2.00 -3.44 11.46
C ARG A 148 -2.49 -2.82 10.15
N VAL A 149 -3.70 -3.18 9.71
CA VAL A 149 -4.22 -2.70 8.41
C VAL A 149 -4.54 -1.20 8.42
N ASP A 150 -4.71 -0.62 9.60
CA ASP A 150 -5.02 0.80 9.80
C ASP A 150 -3.78 1.62 10.25
N ALA A 151 -2.62 0.97 10.43
CA ALA A 151 -1.41 1.60 10.96
C ALA A 151 -0.79 2.58 9.95
N ASP A 152 -0.26 3.70 10.45
CA ASP A 152 0.44 4.71 9.67
C ASP A 152 1.79 4.22 9.11
N GLU A 153 2.36 4.98 8.16
CA GLU A 153 3.60 4.60 7.46
C GLU A 153 4.81 4.38 8.40
N VAL A 154 4.82 5.04 9.56
CA VAL A 154 5.92 4.97 10.53
C VAL A 154 5.79 3.71 11.39
N HIS A 155 4.60 3.42 11.90
CA HIS A 155 4.38 2.28 12.81
C HIS A 155 4.09 0.97 12.10
N TYR A 156 3.60 0.97 10.85
CA TYR A 156 3.17 -0.24 10.14
C TYR A 156 4.22 -1.36 10.15
N ASN A 157 5.50 -1.03 9.93
CA ASN A 157 6.57 -2.02 9.89
C ASN A 157 6.87 -2.67 11.26
N LEU A 158 6.51 -2.01 12.37
CA LEU A 158 6.61 -2.59 13.72
C LEU A 158 5.57 -3.70 13.92
N HIS A 159 4.37 -3.55 13.36
CA HIS A 159 3.36 -4.63 13.36
C HIS A 159 3.85 -5.87 12.60
N ILE A 160 4.58 -5.67 11.50
CA ILE A 160 5.19 -6.77 10.75
C ILE A 160 6.31 -7.43 11.55
N LEU A 161 7.19 -6.63 12.18
CA LEU A 161 8.26 -7.13 13.03
C LEU A 161 7.71 -7.99 14.19
N LEU A 162 6.63 -7.53 14.83
CA LEU A 162 5.94 -8.28 15.88
C LEU A 162 5.59 -9.69 15.43
N ARG A 163 4.92 -9.81 14.27
CA ARG A 163 4.49 -11.10 13.73
C ARG A 163 5.68 -11.96 13.34
N PHE A 164 6.66 -11.38 12.66
CA PHE A 164 7.86 -12.09 12.24
C PHE A 164 8.64 -12.68 13.42
N GLU A 165 8.80 -11.94 14.52
CA GLU A 165 9.47 -12.45 15.71
C GLU A 165 8.67 -13.55 16.41
N LEU A 166 7.34 -13.45 16.46
CA LEU A 166 6.50 -14.53 16.99
C LEU A 166 6.58 -15.78 16.12
N GLU A 167 6.53 -15.65 14.79
CA GLU A 167 6.72 -16.78 13.86
C GLU A 167 8.06 -17.47 14.08
N LYS A 168 9.16 -16.70 14.17
CA LYS A 168 10.49 -17.26 14.45
C LYS A 168 10.53 -18.06 15.74
N ARG A 169 9.91 -17.56 16.82
CA ARG A 169 9.86 -18.26 18.11
C ARG A 169 9.03 -19.54 18.04
N LEU A 170 7.90 -19.51 17.34
CA LEU A 170 7.07 -20.71 17.09
C LEU A 170 7.87 -21.78 16.34
N PHE A 171 8.52 -21.43 15.22
CA PHE A 171 9.28 -22.39 14.42
C PHE A 171 10.59 -22.86 15.08
N ALA A 172 11.18 -22.04 15.95
CA ALA A 172 12.32 -22.45 16.77
C ALA A 172 11.91 -23.38 17.93
N GLY A 173 10.61 -23.55 18.19
CA GLY A 173 10.09 -24.32 19.32
C GLY A 173 10.30 -23.63 20.68
N SER A 174 10.69 -22.36 20.70
CA SER A 174 10.88 -21.58 21.93
C SER A 174 9.61 -20.88 22.42
N LEU A 175 8.53 -20.92 21.63
CA LEU A 175 7.20 -20.46 21.99
C LEU A 175 6.17 -21.54 21.66
N ALA A 176 5.35 -21.93 22.64
CA ALA A 176 4.21 -22.80 22.40
C ALA A 176 3.02 -21.99 21.89
N VAL A 177 2.17 -22.60 21.06
CA VAL A 177 0.96 -21.94 20.50
C VAL A 177 0.02 -21.45 21.62
N ALA A 178 -0.08 -22.18 22.72
CA ALA A 178 -0.92 -21.81 23.87
C ALA A 178 -0.47 -20.49 24.54
N ASP A 179 0.82 -20.15 24.43
CA ASP A 179 1.41 -18.95 25.04
C ASP A 179 1.42 -17.75 24.07
N LEU A 180 1.00 -17.95 22.81
CA LEU A 180 1.01 -16.94 21.77
C LEU A 180 0.23 -15.66 22.13
N PRO A 181 -0.96 -15.71 22.78
CA PRO A 181 -1.66 -14.50 23.22
C PRO A 181 -0.82 -13.65 24.19
N ALA A 182 -0.20 -14.28 25.20
CA ALA A 182 0.61 -13.55 26.17
C ALA A 182 1.90 -13.00 25.55
N ALA A 183 2.53 -13.76 24.65
CA ALA A 183 3.70 -13.31 23.90
C ALA A 183 3.38 -12.13 22.97
N TRP A 184 2.20 -12.15 22.34
CA TRP A 184 1.69 -11.06 21.52
C TRP A 184 1.52 -9.78 22.34
N ASP A 185 0.84 -9.85 23.48
CA ASP A 185 0.59 -8.70 24.34
C ASP A 185 1.91 -8.07 24.83
N ALA A 186 2.85 -8.90 25.26
CA ALA A 186 4.16 -8.44 25.73
C ALA A 186 4.96 -7.75 24.60
N LEU A 187 5.00 -8.34 23.41
CA LEU A 187 5.73 -7.77 22.28
C LEU A 187 5.03 -6.54 21.68
N SER A 188 3.70 -6.46 21.77
CA SER A 188 2.92 -5.26 21.42
C SER A 188 3.30 -4.10 22.32
N GLU A 189 3.42 -4.33 23.64
CA GLU A 189 3.83 -3.27 24.55
C GLU A 189 5.28 -2.83 24.32
N GLU A 190 6.18 -3.76 24.01
CA GLU A 190 7.58 -3.45 23.68
C GLU A 190 7.71 -2.63 22.39
N LEU A 191 7.04 -3.03 21.31
CA LEU A 191 7.22 -2.42 19.99
C LEU A 191 6.27 -1.26 19.72
N LEU A 192 5.02 -1.33 20.19
CA LEU A 192 3.95 -0.38 19.89
C LEU A 192 3.58 0.47 21.11
N GLY A 193 4.18 0.21 22.28
CA GLY A 193 3.97 0.96 23.52
C GLY A 193 2.65 0.68 24.23
N ARG A 194 1.84 -0.27 23.76
CA ARG A 194 0.53 -0.63 24.34
C ARG A 194 0.20 -2.11 24.14
N ARG A 195 -0.64 -2.65 25.04
CA ARG A 195 -1.27 -3.96 24.87
C ARG A 195 -2.63 -3.84 24.17
N PRO A 196 -3.05 -4.86 23.40
CA PRO A 196 -4.40 -4.90 22.86
C PRO A 196 -5.44 -5.03 24.00
N ALA A 197 -6.62 -4.43 23.83
CA ALA A 197 -7.67 -4.50 24.86
C ALA A 197 -8.35 -5.87 24.91
N HIS A 198 -8.34 -6.60 23.78
CA HIS A 198 -8.87 -7.95 23.66
C HIS A 198 -8.22 -8.69 22.47
N ALA A 199 -8.39 -10.01 22.41
CA ALA A 199 -7.75 -10.86 21.40
C ALA A 199 -8.07 -10.44 19.95
N GLY A 200 -9.24 -9.84 19.67
CA GLY A 200 -9.59 -9.32 18.35
C GLY A 200 -8.77 -8.11 17.88
N GLU A 201 -8.19 -7.34 18.80
CA GLU A 201 -7.17 -6.31 18.50
C GLU A 201 -5.76 -6.90 18.63
N GLY A 202 -5.63 -8.05 19.28
CA GLY A 202 -4.38 -8.74 19.51
C GLY A 202 -4.14 -9.85 18.49
N VAL A 203 -3.80 -11.03 19.01
CA VAL A 203 -3.38 -12.22 18.25
C VAL A 203 -4.41 -12.71 17.20
N LEU A 204 -5.70 -12.37 17.32
CA LEU A 204 -6.75 -12.78 16.39
C LEU A 204 -7.09 -11.70 15.34
N GLN A 205 -6.37 -10.58 15.30
CA GLN A 205 -6.70 -9.48 14.38
C GLN A 205 -6.50 -9.83 12.89
N ASP A 206 -5.64 -10.80 12.59
CA ASP A 206 -5.26 -11.17 11.22
C ASP A 206 -5.63 -12.62 10.88
N VAL A 207 -6.04 -12.84 9.64
CA VAL A 207 -6.44 -14.16 9.12
C VAL A 207 -5.26 -15.03 8.68
N HIS A 208 -4.07 -14.47 8.50
CA HIS A 208 -2.93 -15.16 7.87
C HIS A 208 -2.58 -16.49 8.52
N TRP A 209 -2.46 -16.54 9.84
CA TRP A 209 -2.09 -17.78 10.54
C TRP A 209 -3.20 -18.83 10.52
N SER A 210 -4.47 -18.43 10.53
CA SER A 210 -5.58 -19.39 10.37
C SER A 210 -5.66 -19.96 8.95
N GLY A 211 -5.20 -19.20 7.95
CA GLY A 211 -5.00 -19.64 6.57
C GLY A 211 -3.67 -20.38 6.31
N GLY A 212 -2.81 -20.56 7.32
CA GLY A 212 -1.50 -21.22 7.18
C GLY A 212 -0.41 -20.39 6.50
N ALA A 213 -0.61 -19.08 6.32
CA ALA A 213 0.31 -18.17 5.65
C ALA A 213 1.46 -17.71 6.58
N PHE A 214 2.29 -18.64 7.03
CA PHE A 214 3.51 -18.36 7.79
C PHE A 214 4.67 -17.94 6.88
N GLY A 215 5.50 -17.00 7.34
CA GLY A 215 6.56 -16.39 6.52
C GLY A 215 6.03 -15.40 5.48
N TYR A 216 4.73 -15.10 5.50
CA TYR A 216 4.08 -14.17 4.58
C TYR A 216 4.28 -12.71 5.03
N PHE A 217 4.05 -12.40 6.31
CA PHE A 217 4.11 -11.01 6.81
C PHE A 217 5.38 -10.23 6.44
N PRO A 218 6.59 -10.82 6.44
CA PRO A 218 7.80 -10.12 6.01
C PRO A 218 7.71 -9.53 4.60
N SER A 219 6.88 -10.08 3.70
CA SER A 219 6.70 -9.52 2.36
C SER A 219 6.13 -8.10 2.39
N TYR A 220 5.33 -7.74 3.40
CA TYR A 220 4.77 -6.40 3.52
C TYR A 220 5.85 -5.34 3.79
N THR A 221 6.75 -5.59 4.75
CA THR A 221 7.86 -4.68 5.03
C THR A 221 8.88 -4.66 3.90
N LEU A 222 9.17 -5.81 3.28
CA LEU A 222 9.99 -5.85 2.07
C LEU A 222 9.36 -5.02 0.94
N GLY A 223 8.03 -5.04 0.81
CA GLY A 223 7.29 -4.18 -0.11
C GLY A 223 7.52 -2.70 0.14
N ASN A 224 7.41 -2.24 1.38
CA ASN A 224 7.72 -0.84 1.76
C ASN A 224 9.17 -0.46 1.43
N MET A 225 10.14 -1.35 1.70
CA MET A 225 11.55 -1.11 1.39
C MET A 225 11.80 -1.01 -0.12
N ILE A 226 11.24 -1.95 -0.90
CA ILE A 226 11.36 -1.94 -2.36
C ILE A 226 10.65 -0.71 -2.95
N ALA A 227 9.48 -0.34 -2.44
CA ALA A 227 8.71 0.83 -2.90
C ALA A 227 9.54 2.11 -2.75
N ALA A 228 10.12 2.33 -1.57
CA ALA A 228 10.98 3.49 -1.32
C ALA A 228 12.22 3.48 -2.21
N GLN A 229 12.85 2.32 -2.43
CA GLN A 229 14.05 2.21 -3.27
C GLN A 229 13.76 2.43 -4.76
N LEU A 230 12.64 1.91 -5.25
CA LEU A 230 12.14 2.18 -6.60
C LEU A 230 11.78 3.65 -6.77
N TRP A 231 11.13 4.24 -5.76
CA TRP A 231 10.78 5.66 -5.74
C TRP A 231 12.02 6.56 -5.82
N THR A 232 13.06 6.28 -5.04
CA THR A 232 14.34 7.01 -5.13
C THR A 232 14.92 6.92 -6.55
N ALA A 233 14.97 5.71 -7.13
CA ALA A 233 15.48 5.51 -8.49
C ALA A 233 14.61 6.22 -9.56
N ALA A 234 13.29 6.23 -9.38
CA ALA A 234 12.37 6.94 -10.27
C ALA A 234 12.61 8.45 -10.21
N ARG A 235 12.77 9.05 -9.02
CA ARG A 235 13.07 10.49 -8.87
C ARG A 235 14.43 10.88 -9.44
N GLU A 236 15.42 10.00 -9.38
CA GLU A 236 16.74 10.22 -9.99
C GLU A 236 16.68 10.19 -11.52
N LYS A 237 15.86 9.28 -12.11
CA LYS A 237 15.76 9.08 -13.56
C LYS A 237 14.73 9.99 -14.24
N LEU A 238 13.69 10.42 -13.51
CA LEU A 238 12.56 11.18 -14.02
C LEU A 238 12.48 12.53 -13.30
N SER A 239 13.09 13.56 -13.90
CA SER A 239 12.92 14.93 -13.41
C SER A 239 11.49 15.42 -13.67
N GLY A 240 10.97 16.25 -12.77
CA GLY A 240 9.69 16.92 -12.94
C GLY A 240 8.45 16.13 -12.48
N LEU A 241 8.62 15.00 -11.78
CA LEU A 241 7.49 14.18 -11.33
C LEU A 241 6.52 14.94 -10.43
N ASP A 242 7.02 15.83 -9.57
CA ASP A 242 6.16 16.60 -8.67
C ASP A 242 5.26 17.57 -9.44
N GLU A 243 5.76 18.18 -10.52
CA GLU A 243 4.97 19.01 -11.41
C GLU A 243 3.94 18.20 -12.21
N ASP A 244 4.30 16.98 -12.63
CA ASP A 244 3.38 16.08 -13.32
C ASP A 244 2.22 15.68 -12.40
N PHE A 245 2.53 15.27 -11.16
CA PHE A 245 1.53 14.85 -10.17
C PHE A 245 0.62 16.01 -9.76
N ALA A 246 1.16 17.23 -9.63
CA ALA A 246 0.36 18.42 -9.35
C ALA A 246 -0.65 18.77 -10.46
N ARG A 247 -0.48 18.23 -11.67
CA ARG A 247 -1.44 18.33 -12.78
C ARG A 247 -2.27 17.06 -12.99
N GLY A 248 -2.09 16.05 -12.13
CA GLY A 248 -2.75 14.74 -12.25
C GLY A 248 -2.19 13.88 -13.39
N ASP A 249 -0.97 14.13 -13.85
CA ASP A 249 -0.31 13.26 -14.84
C ASP A 249 0.59 12.25 -14.14
N PHE A 250 0.18 10.99 -14.15
CA PHE A 250 0.93 9.88 -13.57
C PHE A 250 1.58 8.97 -14.64
N SER A 251 1.42 9.32 -15.92
CA SER A 251 1.77 8.47 -17.06
C SER A 251 3.26 8.20 -17.16
N ARG A 252 4.11 9.19 -16.82
CA ARG A 252 5.57 9.03 -16.84
C ARG A 252 6.07 8.05 -15.80
N LEU A 253 5.56 8.14 -14.56
CA LEU A 253 5.89 7.18 -13.52
C LEU A 253 5.38 5.77 -13.88
N LEU A 254 4.12 5.65 -14.28
CA LEU A 254 3.55 4.36 -14.67
C LEU A 254 4.30 3.75 -15.85
N GLY A 255 4.63 4.54 -16.87
CA GLY A 255 5.41 4.10 -18.03
C GLY A 255 6.80 3.60 -17.66
N TRP A 256 7.47 4.26 -16.71
CA TRP A 256 8.75 3.80 -16.18
C TRP A 256 8.62 2.49 -15.40
N LEU A 257 7.63 2.37 -14.49
CA LEU A 257 7.37 1.13 -13.76
C LEU A 257 6.99 -0.02 -14.72
N ARG A 258 6.23 0.28 -15.78
CA ARG A 258 5.92 -0.68 -16.85
C ARG A 258 7.17 -1.24 -17.49
N ALA A 259 8.07 -0.36 -17.91
CA ALA A 259 9.29 -0.74 -18.61
C ALA A 259 10.31 -1.44 -17.70
N GLU A 260 10.51 -0.95 -16.48
CA GLU A 260 11.60 -1.39 -15.61
C GLU A 260 11.20 -2.52 -14.66
N VAL A 261 9.92 -2.63 -14.31
CA VAL A 261 9.40 -3.58 -13.31
C VAL A 261 8.36 -4.52 -13.92
N HIS A 262 7.25 -3.99 -14.44
CA HIS A 262 6.09 -4.79 -14.78
C HIS A 262 6.35 -5.77 -15.95
N ALA A 263 6.99 -5.29 -17.01
CA ALA A 263 7.26 -6.07 -18.23
C ALA A 263 8.16 -7.30 -18.00
N HIS A 264 8.83 -7.39 -16.86
CA HIS A 264 9.76 -8.48 -16.55
C HIS A 264 9.07 -9.69 -15.90
N GLY A 265 7.84 -9.53 -15.41
CA GLY A 265 7.13 -10.58 -14.68
C GLY A 265 8.03 -11.26 -13.64
N ARG A 266 8.15 -12.58 -13.71
CA ARG A 266 9.02 -13.38 -12.83
C ARG A 266 10.26 -13.93 -13.55
N ARG A 267 10.78 -13.18 -14.53
CA ARG A 267 12.07 -13.50 -15.16
C ARG A 267 13.23 -13.46 -14.15
N GLU A 268 13.10 -12.58 -13.16
CA GLU A 268 14.02 -12.38 -12.05
C GLU A 268 13.22 -12.48 -10.75
N ASP A 269 13.85 -12.87 -9.64
CA ASP A 269 13.24 -12.70 -8.33
C ASP A 269 13.20 -11.22 -7.92
N ALA A 270 12.39 -10.90 -6.91
CA ALA A 270 12.22 -9.53 -6.44
C ALA A 270 13.54 -8.83 -6.09
N PHE A 271 14.51 -9.51 -5.48
CA PHE A 271 15.77 -8.88 -5.06
C PHE A 271 16.69 -8.60 -6.24
N ALA A 272 16.80 -9.54 -7.17
CA ALA A 272 17.54 -9.36 -8.41
C ALA A 272 16.93 -8.24 -9.27
N LEU A 273 15.60 -8.21 -9.38
CA LEU A 273 14.86 -7.17 -10.09
C LEU A 273 15.08 -5.80 -9.45
N THR A 274 14.95 -5.69 -8.12
CA THR A 274 15.23 -4.44 -7.39
C THR A 274 16.66 -3.98 -7.64
N LEU A 275 17.66 -4.87 -7.49
CA LEU A 275 19.07 -4.54 -7.76
C LEU A 275 19.28 -4.02 -9.17
N ARG A 276 18.69 -4.66 -10.19
CA ARG A 276 18.81 -4.25 -11.58
C ARG A 276 18.22 -2.87 -11.83
N VAL A 277 17.03 -2.60 -11.30
CA VAL A 277 16.30 -1.35 -11.55
C VAL A 277 16.94 -0.17 -10.81
N THR A 278 17.39 -0.38 -9.57
CA THR A 278 17.85 0.69 -8.68
C THR A 278 19.36 0.78 -8.56
N GLY A 279 20.12 -0.17 -9.13
CA GLY A 279 21.58 -0.22 -9.10
C GLY A 279 22.20 -0.56 -7.75
N ARG A 280 21.40 -0.96 -6.75
CA ARG A 280 21.86 -1.26 -5.38
C ARG A 280 21.06 -2.42 -4.77
N PRO A 281 21.67 -3.27 -3.92
CA PRO A 281 20.93 -4.31 -3.20
C PRO A 281 19.81 -3.73 -2.34
N LEU A 282 18.77 -4.52 -2.05
CA LEU A 282 17.69 -4.08 -1.18
C LEU A 282 18.24 -3.71 0.21
N GLY A 283 17.87 -2.52 0.70
CA GLY A 283 18.25 -2.05 2.03
C GLY A 283 17.22 -1.09 2.62
N ALA A 284 17.30 -0.87 3.94
CA ALA A 284 16.33 -0.04 4.65
C ALA A 284 16.57 1.47 4.48
N SER A 285 17.74 1.88 3.97
CA SER A 285 18.15 3.28 3.91
C SER A 285 17.21 4.16 3.08
N ALA A 286 16.69 3.64 1.96
CA ALA A 286 15.75 4.39 1.12
C ALA A 286 14.41 4.64 1.85
N LEU A 287 13.91 3.64 2.58
CA LEU A 287 12.69 3.78 3.37
C LEU A 287 12.87 4.74 4.53
N LEU A 288 13.97 4.63 5.27
CA LEU A 288 14.27 5.54 6.39
C LEU A 288 14.42 6.99 5.91
N ALA A 289 15.19 7.23 4.84
CA ALA A 289 15.35 8.57 4.28
C ALA A 289 14.01 9.16 3.79
N TYR A 290 13.15 8.34 3.17
CA TYR A 290 11.82 8.77 2.75
C TYR A 290 10.94 9.16 3.95
N LEU A 291 10.92 8.35 5.00
CA LEU A 291 10.14 8.65 6.21
C LEU A 291 10.69 9.88 6.94
N GLU A 292 12.01 10.00 7.08
CA GLU A 292 12.65 11.19 7.65
C GLU A 292 12.32 12.46 6.86
N GLU A 293 12.38 12.42 5.53
CA GLU A 293 12.00 13.57 4.70
C GLU A 293 10.50 13.89 4.81
N ARG A 294 9.64 12.87 4.94
CA ARG A 294 8.19 13.06 5.02
C ARG A 294 7.74 13.67 6.34
N TYR A 295 8.39 13.31 7.44
CA TYR A 295 7.93 13.57 8.81
C TYR A 295 8.84 14.48 9.63
N ALA A 296 9.91 15.05 9.05
CA ALA A 296 10.73 16.11 9.65
C ALA A 296 10.01 17.47 9.72
#